data_AF-A0A532B0D7-F1
#
_entry.id   AF-A0A532B0D7-F1
#
_cell.length_a   1.000
_cell.length_b   1.000
_cell.length_c   1.000
_cell.angle_alpha   90.00
_cell.angle_beta   90.00
_cell.angle_gamma   90.00
#
_symmetry.space_group_name_H-M   'P 1'
#
loop_
_entity.id
_entity.type
_entity.pdbx_description
1 polymer ?
#
loop_
_entity_poly.entity_id
_entity_poly.type
_entity_poly.pdbx_seq_one_letter_code
_entity_poly.pdbx_strand_id
1 'polypeptide(L)'
;MMNNARLAVGIQGVAVAEAATQKALAYANDRRQGKAASYRGAGMAPIVHHPDIQRSLLTMKALTQIARAICYSCAHAIDLASRSEDAKHWQERANLLTPLAKAFSTDVGVEVASLGLQVHGGMGFIEETGAAALYRDARIAPIYEGTNGIQAIDLVTRKLPLGGGRHVHGYIAELKAVADAVLASNLEGFGLQVLQETGCLGEFVER
;
A
#
# COMPACT_ATOMS: atom_id res chain seq x y z
N MET A 1 1.97 2.92 23.38
CA MET A 1 3.38 3.05 22.96
C MET A 1 3.68 2.19 21.72
N MET A 2 3.50 0.87 21.76
CA MET A 2 3.83 -0.03 20.63
C MET A 2 3.01 0.21 19.34
N ASN A 3 1.72 0.55 19.44
CA ASN A 3 0.89 0.81 18.26
C ASN A 3 1.40 2.02 17.45
N ASN A 4 1.81 3.10 18.13
CA ASN A 4 2.35 4.29 17.47
C ASN A 4 3.71 4.01 16.81
N ALA A 5 4.58 3.22 17.45
CA ALA A 5 5.86 2.84 16.86
C ALA A 5 5.67 2.02 15.58
N ARG A 6 4.79 1.02 15.61
CA ARG A 6 4.47 0.19 14.44
C ARG A 6 3.81 0.99 13.31
N LEU A 7 2.90 1.90 13.64
CA LEU A 7 2.32 2.82 12.65
C LEU A 7 3.38 3.73 12.04
N ALA A 8 4.27 4.31 12.85
CA ALA A 8 5.36 5.16 12.36
C ALA A 8 6.27 4.41 11.37
N VAL A 9 6.57 3.13 11.64
CA VAL A 9 7.30 2.27 10.71
C VAL A 9 6.50 1.99 9.43
N GLY A 10 5.19 1.76 9.53
CA GLY A 10 4.31 1.66 8.36
C GLY A 10 4.37 2.91 7.48
N ILE A 11 4.36 4.10 8.10
CA ILE A 11 4.45 5.40 7.40
C ILE A 11 5.79 5.57 6.67
N GLN A 12 6.90 5.04 7.20
CA GLN A 12 8.17 5.06 6.47
C GLN A 12 8.09 4.26 5.17
N GLY A 13 7.43 3.09 5.19
CA GLY A 13 7.17 2.31 3.98
C GLY A 13 6.38 3.11 2.94
N VAL A 14 5.34 3.81 3.36
CA VAL A 14 4.55 4.72 2.50
C VAL A 14 5.42 5.87 1.94
N ALA A 15 6.25 6.47 2.79
CA ALA A 15 7.10 7.60 2.40
C ALA A 15 8.13 7.21 1.33
N VAL A 16 8.77 6.06 1.49
CA VAL A 16 9.72 5.53 0.50
C VAL A 16 9.00 5.15 -0.80
N ALA A 17 7.85 4.48 -0.70
CA ALA A 17 7.05 4.12 -1.88
C ALA A 17 6.62 5.36 -2.69
N GLU A 18 6.19 6.42 -2.02
CA GLU A 18 5.83 7.69 -2.65
C GLU A 18 7.04 8.35 -3.33
N ALA A 19 8.17 8.46 -2.62
CA ALA A 19 9.40 9.03 -3.18
C ALA A 19 9.89 8.26 -4.41
N ALA A 20 9.88 6.92 -4.34
CA ALA A 20 10.26 6.05 -5.46
C ALA A 20 9.30 6.23 -6.65
N THR A 21 8.00 6.31 -6.40
CA THR A 21 6.97 6.54 -7.44
C THR A 21 7.17 7.86 -8.15
N GLN A 22 7.33 8.96 -7.42
CA GLN A 22 7.55 10.29 -8.01
C GLN A 22 8.82 10.32 -8.85
N LYS A 23 9.90 9.74 -8.33
CA LYS A 23 11.20 9.71 -9.01
C LYS A 23 11.17 8.87 -10.29
N ALA A 24 10.57 7.68 -10.23
CA ALA A 24 10.40 6.81 -11.39
C ALA A 24 9.52 7.45 -12.46
N LEU A 25 8.43 8.12 -12.06
CA LEU A 25 7.57 8.85 -12.98
C LEU A 25 8.32 9.99 -13.66
N ALA A 26 9.07 10.80 -12.92
CA ALA A 26 9.89 11.87 -13.49
C ALA A 26 10.89 11.31 -14.52
N TYR A 27 11.67 10.30 -14.13
CA TYR A 27 12.64 9.65 -15.03
C TYR A 27 11.98 9.08 -16.28
N ALA A 28 10.80 8.45 -16.14
CA ALA A 28 10.10 7.85 -17.27
C ALA A 28 9.59 8.87 -18.30
N ASN A 29 9.26 10.08 -17.86
CA ASN A 29 8.86 11.17 -18.75
C ASN A 29 10.05 11.78 -19.51
N ASP A 30 11.24 11.80 -18.90
CA ASP A 30 12.43 12.40 -19.52
C ASP A 30 13.22 11.43 -20.39
N ARG A 31 13.36 10.17 -19.94
CA ARG A 31 14.19 9.18 -20.62
C ARG A 31 13.57 8.78 -21.95
N ARG A 32 14.27 9.05 -23.05
CA ARG A 32 13.88 8.65 -24.41
C ARG A 32 14.54 7.33 -24.81
N GLN A 33 13.74 6.35 -25.23
CA GLN A 33 14.26 5.08 -25.74
C GLN A 33 13.21 4.36 -26.60
N GLY A 34 13.64 3.87 -27.77
CA GLY A 34 12.81 3.05 -28.65
C GLY A 34 11.60 3.80 -29.26
N LYS A 35 10.68 3.03 -29.85
CA LYS A 35 9.41 3.53 -30.40
C LYS A 35 8.25 2.97 -29.57
N ALA A 36 7.28 3.81 -29.23
CA ALA A 36 6.09 3.42 -28.48
C ALA A 36 4.84 3.59 -29.35
N ALA A 37 3.93 2.62 -29.31
CA ALA A 37 2.72 2.61 -30.13
C ALA A 37 1.78 3.80 -29.87
N SER A 38 1.81 4.37 -28.66
CA SER A 38 1.02 5.53 -28.24
C SER A 38 1.68 6.88 -28.55
N TYR A 39 2.96 6.90 -28.93
CA TYR A 39 3.70 8.13 -29.21
C TYR A 39 3.66 8.47 -30.70
N ARG A 40 3.31 9.73 -31.02
CA ARG A 40 3.21 10.25 -32.40
C ARG A 40 4.26 11.32 -32.73
N GLY A 41 5.12 11.67 -31.76
CA GLY A 41 6.19 12.64 -31.98
C GLY A 41 7.36 12.08 -32.78
N ALA A 42 8.29 12.96 -33.16
CA ALA A 42 9.52 12.56 -33.84
C ALA A 42 10.53 11.90 -32.87
N GLY A 43 11.42 11.08 -33.42
CA GLY A 43 12.53 10.46 -32.70
C GLY A 43 12.14 9.33 -31.75
N MET A 44 12.97 9.12 -30.73
CA MET A 44 12.71 8.13 -29.68
C MET A 44 11.63 8.63 -28.71
N ALA A 45 10.72 7.72 -28.35
CA ALA A 45 9.64 7.99 -27.41
C ALA A 45 10.18 8.08 -25.97
N PRO A 46 9.68 9.01 -25.15
CA PRO A 46 9.78 8.90 -23.70
C PRO A 46 9.28 7.53 -23.22
N ILE A 47 9.98 6.93 -22.25
CA ILE A 47 9.67 5.55 -21.85
C ILE A 47 8.31 5.40 -21.16
N VAL A 48 7.74 6.49 -20.62
CA VAL A 48 6.37 6.53 -20.08
C VAL A 48 5.30 6.11 -21.10
N HIS A 49 5.59 6.12 -22.40
CA HIS A 49 4.67 5.66 -23.44
C HIS A 49 4.70 4.14 -23.66
N HIS A 50 5.65 3.42 -23.07
CA HIS A 50 5.74 1.96 -23.21
C HIS A 50 4.75 1.27 -22.26
N PRO A 51 3.95 0.29 -22.73
CA PRO A 51 2.92 -0.35 -21.91
C PRO A 51 3.43 -0.94 -20.58
N ASP A 52 4.62 -1.55 -20.60
CA ASP A 52 5.18 -2.16 -19.38
C ASP A 52 5.62 -1.13 -18.34
N ILE A 53 6.11 0.04 -18.79
CA ILE A 53 6.44 1.16 -17.91
C ILE A 53 5.16 1.75 -17.32
N GLN A 54 4.11 1.92 -18.13
CA GLN A 54 2.81 2.39 -17.64
C GLN A 54 2.22 1.44 -16.60
N ARG A 55 2.25 0.13 -16.87
CA ARG A 55 1.84 -0.91 -15.92
C ARG A 55 2.60 -0.78 -14.60
N SER A 56 3.93 -0.68 -14.67
CA SER A 56 4.78 -0.55 -13.48
C SER A 56 4.47 0.72 -12.68
N LEU A 57 4.35 1.88 -13.34
CA LEU A 57 4.02 3.15 -12.69
C LEU A 57 2.60 3.14 -12.07
N LEU A 58 1.64 2.48 -12.73
CA LEU A 58 0.29 2.29 -12.18
C LEU A 58 0.32 1.39 -10.94
N THR A 59 1.07 0.28 -10.97
CA THR A 59 1.27 -0.59 -9.80
C THR A 59 1.91 0.18 -8.64
N MET A 60 2.97 0.94 -8.90
CA MET A 60 3.64 1.77 -7.89
C MET A 60 2.68 2.77 -7.25
N LYS A 61 1.90 3.49 -8.07
CA LYS A 61 0.89 4.43 -7.60
C LYS A 61 -0.19 3.74 -6.78
N ALA A 62 -0.77 2.65 -7.29
CA ALA A 62 -1.86 1.93 -6.62
C ALA A 62 -1.42 1.40 -5.25
N LEU A 63 -0.30 0.69 -5.19
CA LEU A 63 0.23 0.14 -3.93
C LEU A 63 0.53 1.25 -2.91
N THR A 64 1.13 2.37 -3.36
CA THR A 64 1.41 3.51 -2.50
C THR A 64 0.12 4.12 -1.91
N GLN A 65 -0.94 4.25 -2.71
CA GLN A 65 -2.23 4.77 -2.22
C GLN A 65 -2.92 3.81 -1.26
N ILE A 66 -2.89 2.50 -1.53
CA ILE A 66 -3.46 1.47 -0.64
C ILE A 66 -2.74 1.49 0.71
N ALA A 67 -1.41 1.47 0.71
CA ALA A 67 -0.61 1.51 1.93
C ALA A 67 -0.88 2.79 2.75
N ARG A 68 -0.98 3.95 2.08
CA ARG A 68 -1.36 5.22 2.71
C ARG A 68 -2.74 5.15 3.35
N ALA A 69 -3.74 4.63 2.64
CA ALA A 69 -5.10 4.51 3.15
C ALA A 69 -5.15 3.61 4.41
N ILE A 70 -4.47 2.46 4.40
CA ILE A 70 -4.40 1.56 5.56
C ILE A 70 -3.75 2.27 6.76
N CYS A 71 -2.62 2.96 6.55
CA CYS A 71 -1.96 3.71 7.61
C CYS A 71 -2.83 4.84 8.18
N TYR A 72 -3.55 5.58 7.34
CA TYR A 72 -4.45 6.65 7.79
C TYR A 72 -5.67 6.10 8.54
N SER A 73 -6.28 5.01 8.08
CA SER A 73 -7.34 4.33 8.82
C SER A 73 -6.85 3.83 10.19
N CYS A 74 -5.62 3.32 10.26
CA CYS A 74 -5.00 2.94 11.53
C CYS A 74 -4.78 4.14 12.46
N ALA A 75 -4.25 5.25 11.94
CA ALA A 75 -4.04 6.49 12.70
C ALA A 75 -5.37 7.01 13.27
N HIS A 76 -6.40 7.06 12.43
CA HIS A 76 -7.74 7.47 12.82
C HIS A 76 -8.30 6.61 13.96
N ALA A 77 -8.16 5.28 13.86
CA ALA A 77 -8.62 4.37 14.91
C ALA A 77 -7.84 4.55 16.22
N ILE A 78 -6.53 4.80 16.16
CA ILE A 78 -5.72 5.09 17.36
C ILE A 78 -6.19 6.39 18.03
N ASP A 79 -6.45 7.44 17.26
CA ASP A 79 -6.93 8.70 17.79
C ASP A 79 -8.30 8.54 18.45
N LEU A 80 -9.26 7.89 17.78
CA LEU A 80 -10.61 7.70 18.31
C LEU A 80 -10.65 6.74 19.50
N ALA A 81 -9.72 5.79 19.62
CA ALA A 81 -9.58 4.94 20.80
C ALA A 81 -9.27 5.75 22.08
N SER A 82 -8.70 6.95 21.93
CA SER A 82 -8.37 7.83 23.07
C SER A 82 -9.35 8.98 23.29
N ARG A 83 -10.17 9.33 22.28
CA ARG A 83 -10.96 10.57 22.28
C ARG A 83 -12.46 10.39 22.11
N SER A 84 -12.92 9.21 21.71
CA SER A 84 -14.35 8.95 21.46
C SER A 84 -15.04 8.29 22.65
N GLU A 85 -16.37 8.41 22.71
CA GLU A 85 -17.21 7.70 23.67
C GLU A 85 -17.23 6.19 23.43
N ASP A 86 -16.98 5.74 22.20
CA ASP A 86 -16.84 4.32 21.83
C ASP A 86 -15.37 3.88 21.76
N ALA A 87 -14.60 4.26 22.79
CA ALA A 87 -13.17 3.98 22.86
C ALA A 87 -12.83 2.49 22.67
N LYS A 88 -13.70 1.58 23.12
CA LYS A 88 -13.50 0.13 23.00
C LYS A 88 -13.55 -0.32 21.53
N HIS A 89 -14.55 0.09 20.76
CA HIS A 89 -14.63 -0.23 19.34
C HIS A 89 -13.38 0.22 18.59
N TRP A 90 -12.97 1.47 18.80
CA TRP A 90 -11.81 2.05 18.12
C TRP A 90 -10.50 1.43 18.57
N GLN A 91 -10.39 1.03 19.84
CA GLN A 91 -9.23 0.29 20.33
C GLN A 91 -9.10 -1.09 19.68
N GLU A 92 -10.21 -1.80 19.45
CA GLU A 92 -10.24 -3.06 18.71
C GLU A 92 -9.87 -2.83 17.23
N ARG A 93 -10.39 -1.77 16.60
CA ARG A 93 -10.04 -1.38 15.22
C ARG A 93 -8.55 -1.08 15.09
N ALA A 94 -7.99 -0.28 15.99
CA ALA A 94 -6.57 0.04 16.02
C ALA A 94 -5.72 -1.23 16.21
N ASN A 95 -6.14 -2.14 17.08
CA ASN A 95 -5.44 -3.41 17.32
C ASN A 95 -5.41 -4.31 16.09
N LEU A 96 -6.47 -4.30 15.27
CA LEU A 96 -6.54 -5.03 14.00
C LEU A 96 -5.68 -4.36 12.92
N LEU A 97 -5.77 -3.04 12.79
CA LEU A 97 -5.10 -2.29 11.71
C LEU A 97 -3.61 -2.08 11.93
N THR A 98 -3.13 -2.03 13.17
CA THR A 98 -1.70 -1.79 13.48
C THR A 98 -0.75 -2.81 12.81
N PRO A 99 -0.92 -4.14 12.95
CA PRO A 99 -0.03 -5.09 12.29
C PRO A 99 -0.15 -5.05 10.76
N LEU A 100 -1.33 -4.75 10.21
CA LEU A 100 -1.54 -4.57 8.77
C LEU A 100 -0.80 -3.32 8.26
N ALA A 101 -1.00 -2.18 8.90
CA ALA A 101 -0.35 -0.91 8.57
C ALA A 101 1.18 -1.01 8.64
N LYS A 102 1.72 -1.80 9.58
CA LYS A 102 3.16 -2.05 9.63
C LYS A 102 3.59 -3.01 8.51
N ALA A 103 3.05 -4.21 8.47
CA ALA A 103 3.58 -5.26 7.59
C ALA A 103 3.34 -4.92 6.10
N PHE A 104 2.09 -4.64 5.73
CA PHE A 104 1.73 -4.38 4.34
C PHE A 104 2.48 -3.16 3.78
N SER A 105 2.44 -2.03 4.48
CA SER A 105 3.06 -0.80 3.99
C SER A 105 4.58 -0.87 3.88
N THR A 106 5.24 -1.68 4.73
CA THR A 106 6.69 -1.86 4.64
C THR A 106 7.10 -2.82 3.53
N ASP A 107 6.32 -3.87 3.27
CA ASP A 107 6.53 -4.72 2.08
C ASP A 107 6.29 -3.93 0.79
N VAL A 108 5.24 -3.09 0.76
CA VAL A 108 4.97 -2.15 -0.34
C VAL A 108 6.14 -1.18 -0.54
N GLY A 109 6.73 -0.64 0.54
CA GLY A 109 7.90 0.22 0.46
C GLY A 109 9.06 -0.44 -0.30
N VAL A 110 9.32 -1.73 -0.03
CA VAL A 110 10.37 -2.50 -0.71
C VAL A 110 10.00 -2.79 -2.17
N GLU A 111 8.78 -3.26 -2.41
CA GLU A 111 8.31 -3.62 -3.76
C GLU A 111 8.29 -2.40 -4.69
N VAL A 112 7.73 -1.29 -4.23
CA VAL A 112 7.64 -0.05 -5.01
C VAL A 112 9.03 0.54 -5.25
N ALA A 113 9.93 0.52 -4.26
CA ALA A 113 11.31 0.94 -4.48
C ALA A 113 12.03 0.05 -5.52
N SER A 114 11.80 -1.26 -5.49
CA SER A 114 12.33 -2.21 -6.48
C SER A 114 11.81 -1.94 -7.90
N LEU A 115 10.50 -1.71 -8.05
CA LEU A 115 9.91 -1.28 -9.32
C LEU A 115 10.50 0.05 -9.80
N GLY A 116 10.76 0.97 -8.86
CA GLY A 116 11.45 2.22 -9.14
C GLY A 116 12.83 2.01 -9.77
N LEU A 117 13.64 1.08 -9.24
CA LEU A 117 14.91 0.68 -9.86
C LEU A 117 14.71 0.17 -11.29
N GLN A 118 13.73 -0.72 -11.47
CA GLN A 118 13.45 -1.33 -12.76
C GLN A 118 13.08 -0.28 -13.82
N VAL A 119 12.28 0.74 -13.47
CA VAL A 119 11.93 1.84 -14.37
C VAL A 119 13.15 2.67 -14.79
N HIS A 120 14.14 2.82 -13.92
CA HIS A 120 15.39 3.50 -14.26
C HIS A 120 16.33 2.66 -15.15
N GLY A 121 16.07 1.36 -15.28
CA GLY A 121 16.95 0.41 -15.97
C GLY A 121 18.32 0.33 -15.29
N GLY A 122 19.40 0.21 -16.06
CA GLY A 122 20.76 0.17 -15.52
C GLY A 122 21.13 1.39 -14.66
N MET A 123 20.56 2.56 -14.97
CA MET A 123 20.76 3.77 -14.15
C MET A 123 20.17 3.63 -12.75
N GLY A 124 19.15 2.78 -12.54
CA GLY A 124 18.58 2.54 -11.22
C GLY A 124 19.59 1.97 -10.23
N PHE A 125 20.58 1.23 -10.73
CA PHE A 125 21.65 0.64 -9.91
C PHE A 125 22.77 1.63 -9.57
N ILE A 126 22.80 2.80 -10.24
CA ILE A 126 23.83 3.81 -10.06
C ILE A 126 23.42 4.77 -8.94
N GLU A 127 24.25 4.88 -7.90
CA GLU A 127 23.94 5.59 -6.66
C GLU A 127 23.64 7.07 -6.88
N GLU A 128 24.27 7.72 -7.85
CA GLU A 128 24.06 9.13 -8.22
C GLU A 128 22.63 9.42 -8.67
N THR A 129 21.90 8.41 -9.17
CA THR A 129 20.48 8.60 -9.46
C THR A 129 19.68 8.75 -8.19
N GLY A 130 20.11 8.15 -7.07
CA GLY A 130 19.39 8.10 -5.80
C GLY A 130 18.24 7.08 -5.77
N ALA A 131 18.01 6.30 -6.83
CA ALA A 131 16.99 5.24 -6.82
C ALA A 131 17.42 4.05 -5.93
N ALA A 132 18.70 3.66 -6.00
CA ALA A 132 19.29 2.59 -5.17
C ALA A 132 19.17 2.88 -3.66
N ALA A 133 19.37 4.13 -3.25
CA ALA A 133 19.23 4.55 -1.85
C ALA A 133 17.84 4.26 -1.28
N LEU A 134 16.78 4.59 -2.03
CA LEU A 134 15.40 4.33 -1.59
C LEU A 134 15.13 2.84 -1.34
N TYR A 135 15.66 1.95 -2.17
CA TYR A 135 15.51 0.51 -1.96
C TYR A 135 16.25 0.04 -0.70
N ARG A 136 17.48 0.53 -0.49
CA ARG A 136 18.25 0.22 0.73
C ARG A 136 17.54 0.72 1.99
N ASP A 137 17.01 1.93 1.95
CA ASP A 137 16.31 2.57 3.07
C ASP A 137 14.96 1.89 3.37
N ALA A 138 14.21 1.44 2.35
CA ALA A 138 12.99 0.67 2.56
C ALA A 138 13.27 -0.66 3.29
N ARG A 139 14.43 -1.28 3.07
CA ARG A 139 14.66 -2.67 3.46
C ARG A 139 14.67 -2.92 4.96
N ILE A 140 15.00 -1.92 5.78
CA ILE A 140 14.99 -2.05 7.24
C ILE A 140 13.57 -2.13 7.81
N ALA A 141 12.59 -1.49 7.16
CA ALA A 141 11.25 -1.31 7.73
C ALA A 141 10.48 -2.63 7.93
N PRO A 142 10.55 -3.63 7.03
CA PRO A 142 10.01 -4.98 7.29
C PRO A 142 10.67 -5.75 8.43
N ILE A 143 11.85 -5.31 8.90
CA ILE A 143 12.70 -6.06 9.84
C ILE A 143 12.49 -5.57 11.29
N TYR A 144 12.62 -4.26 11.53
CA TYR A 144 12.57 -3.73 12.90
C TYR A 144 11.14 -3.47 13.40
N GLU A 145 11.02 -3.13 14.69
CA GLU A 145 9.73 -2.95 15.39
C GLU A 145 8.79 -4.16 15.24
N GLY A 146 9.40 -5.35 15.22
CA GLY A 146 8.78 -6.64 14.96
C GLY A 146 8.74 -6.94 13.46
N THR A 147 9.43 -8.00 13.05
CA THR A 147 9.49 -8.45 11.66
C THR A 147 8.08 -8.69 11.09
N ASN A 148 7.90 -8.57 9.78
CA ASN A 148 6.58 -8.77 9.17
C ASN A 148 5.98 -10.16 9.45
N GLY A 149 6.83 -11.19 9.60
CA GLY A 149 6.38 -12.51 10.06
C GLY A 149 5.81 -12.49 11.48
N ILE A 150 6.44 -11.75 12.41
CA ILE A 150 5.91 -11.58 13.77
C ILE A 150 4.60 -10.78 13.77
N GLN A 151 4.45 -9.78 12.90
CA GLN A 151 3.18 -9.07 12.76
C GLN A 151 2.06 -9.99 12.22
N ALA A 152 2.37 -10.84 11.25
CA ALA A 152 1.43 -11.82 10.71
C ALA A 152 0.98 -12.81 11.79
N ILE A 153 1.92 -13.32 12.60
CA ILE A 153 1.60 -14.18 13.75
C ILE A 153 0.72 -13.43 14.76
N ASP A 154 1.05 -12.19 15.14
CA ASP A 154 0.24 -11.38 16.05
C ASP A 154 -1.18 -11.19 15.50
N LEU A 155 -1.31 -10.84 14.22
CA LEU A 155 -2.61 -10.69 13.55
C LEU A 155 -3.43 -11.98 13.66
N VAL A 156 -2.91 -13.10 13.15
CA VAL A 156 -3.65 -14.37 13.06
C VAL A 156 -3.95 -14.96 14.43
N THR A 157 -2.96 -15.00 15.32
CA THR A 157 -3.09 -15.74 16.59
C THR A 157 -3.72 -14.92 17.70
N ARG A 158 -3.67 -13.58 17.64
CA ARG A 158 -4.11 -12.71 18.74
C ARG A 158 -5.16 -11.69 18.35
N LYS A 159 -5.06 -11.07 17.17
CA LYS A 159 -5.98 -9.98 16.78
C LYS A 159 -7.26 -10.50 16.15
N LEU A 160 -7.17 -11.47 15.24
CA LEU A 160 -8.35 -12.05 14.57
C LEU A 160 -9.32 -12.74 15.55
N PRO A 161 -8.88 -13.59 16.51
CA PRO A 161 -9.80 -14.30 17.41
C PRO A 161 -10.38 -13.42 18.52
N LEU A 162 -9.86 -12.19 18.71
CA LEU A 162 -10.24 -11.31 19.80
C LEU A 162 -11.76 -11.04 19.76
N GLY A 163 -12.42 -11.14 20.92
CA GLY A 163 -13.87 -10.95 21.00
C GLY A 163 -14.67 -11.99 20.21
N GLY A 164 -14.08 -13.15 19.90
CA GLY A 164 -14.69 -14.20 19.07
C GLY A 164 -14.80 -13.81 17.60
N GLY A 165 -13.88 -12.98 17.09
CA GLY A 165 -13.84 -12.54 15.68
C GLY A 165 -14.88 -11.48 15.31
N ARG A 166 -15.84 -11.16 16.19
CA ARG A 166 -16.95 -10.23 15.90
C ARG A 166 -16.48 -8.88 15.35
N HIS A 167 -15.38 -8.34 15.87
CA HIS A 167 -14.85 -7.06 15.40
C HIS A 167 -14.36 -7.13 13.95
N VAL A 168 -13.70 -8.22 13.57
CA VAL A 168 -13.22 -8.46 12.20
C VAL A 168 -14.39 -8.61 11.24
N HIS A 169 -15.37 -9.45 11.60
CA HIS A 169 -16.59 -9.62 10.79
C HIS A 169 -17.34 -8.29 10.61
N GLY A 170 -17.47 -7.51 11.68
CA GLY A 170 -18.07 -6.18 11.62
C GLY A 170 -17.30 -5.23 10.70
N TYR A 171 -15.97 -5.27 10.73
CA TYR A 171 -15.17 -4.44 9.82
C TYR A 171 -15.32 -4.85 8.36
N ILE A 172 -15.29 -6.15 8.07
CA ILE A 172 -15.47 -6.66 6.72
C ILE A 172 -16.87 -6.30 6.20
N ALA A 173 -17.89 -6.36 7.04
CA ALA A 173 -19.24 -5.94 6.69
C ALA A 173 -19.31 -4.44 6.37
N GLU A 174 -18.63 -3.59 7.15
CA GLU A 174 -18.49 -2.15 6.87
C GLU A 174 -17.81 -1.90 5.51
N LEU A 175 -16.69 -2.57 5.24
CA LEU A 175 -15.97 -2.45 3.96
C LEU A 175 -16.83 -2.92 2.77
N LYS A 176 -17.60 -4.01 2.94
CA LYS A 176 -18.56 -4.49 1.94
C LYS A 176 -19.65 -3.45 1.67
N ALA A 177 -20.23 -2.85 2.71
CA ALA A 177 -21.23 -1.81 2.55
C ALA A 177 -20.68 -0.57 1.82
N VAL A 178 -19.43 -0.18 2.09
CA VAL A 178 -18.74 0.89 1.35
C VAL A 178 -18.57 0.52 -0.12
N ALA A 179 -18.10 -0.71 -0.39
CA ALA A 179 -17.96 -1.24 -1.75
C ALA A 179 -19.29 -1.22 -2.53
N ASP A 180 -20.38 -1.68 -1.90
CA ASP A 180 -21.72 -1.69 -2.50
C ASP A 180 -22.23 -0.27 -2.78
N ALA A 181 -22.00 0.67 -1.85
CA ALA A 181 -22.37 2.07 -2.04
C ALA A 181 -21.59 2.73 -3.19
N VAL A 182 -20.29 2.44 -3.30
CA VAL A 182 -19.45 2.93 -4.42
C VAL A 182 -19.93 2.35 -5.75
N LEU A 183 -20.26 1.06 -5.80
CA LEU A 183 -20.84 0.44 -7.00
C LEU A 183 -22.17 1.10 -7.40
N ALA A 184 -23.04 1.38 -6.44
CA ALA A 184 -24.32 2.02 -6.68
C ALA A 184 -24.20 3.51 -7.07
N SER A 185 -23.08 4.16 -6.74
CA SER A 185 -22.88 5.60 -6.98
C SER A 185 -22.73 5.96 -8.47
N ASN A 186 -22.41 4.99 -9.33
CA ASN A 186 -22.13 5.17 -10.76
C ASN A 186 -21.14 6.32 -11.06
N LEU A 187 -20.23 6.62 -10.13
CA LEU A 187 -19.21 7.64 -10.30
C LEU A 187 -18.18 7.18 -11.33
N GLU A 188 -17.90 8.06 -12.29
CA GLU A 188 -16.88 7.83 -13.32
C GLU A 188 -15.51 7.59 -12.64
N GLY A 189 -14.90 6.43 -12.89
CA GLY A 189 -13.62 6.04 -12.30
C GLY A 189 -13.67 4.98 -11.19
N PHE A 190 -14.86 4.57 -10.72
CA PHE A 190 -15.02 3.52 -9.68
C PHE A 190 -15.70 2.22 -10.17
N GLY A 191 -16.03 2.10 -11.46
CA GLY A 191 -16.77 0.96 -12.04
C GLY A 191 -15.97 -0.35 -12.21
N LEU A 192 -16.69 -1.48 -12.10
CA LEU A 192 -16.33 -2.90 -12.33
C LEU A 192 -15.14 -3.51 -11.55
N GLN A 193 -14.24 -2.74 -10.92
CA GLN A 193 -13.06 -3.27 -10.22
C GLN A 193 -13.33 -3.91 -8.84
N VAL A 194 -14.45 -3.55 -8.20
CA VAL A 194 -14.78 -3.97 -6.83
C VAL A 194 -15.22 -5.46 -6.75
N LEU A 195 -15.64 -6.07 -7.86
CA LEU A 195 -16.27 -7.39 -7.89
C LEU A 195 -15.34 -8.59 -7.59
N GLN A 196 -14.01 -8.45 -7.71
CA GLN A 196 -13.09 -9.60 -7.54
C GLN A 196 -12.45 -9.69 -6.15
N GLU A 197 -12.28 -8.58 -5.42
CA GLU A 197 -11.52 -8.58 -4.16
C GLU A 197 -12.37 -8.91 -2.91
N THR A 198 -13.67 -8.59 -2.92
CA THR A 198 -14.56 -8.85 -1.76
C THR A 198 -14.96 -10.31 -1.60
N GLY A 199 -14.91 -11.11 -2.68
CA GLY A 199 -15.16 -12.56 -2.63
C GLY A 199 -14.07 -13.32 -1.89
N CYS A 200 -12.79 -13.02 -2.18
CA CYS A 200 -11.63 -13.69 -1.57
C CYS A 200 -11.51 -13.48 -0.05
N LEU A 201 -11.96 -12.32 0.46
CA LEU A 201 -11.94 -12.02 1.91
C LEU A 201 -13.04 -12.76 2.68
N GLY A 202 -14.15 -13.13 2.03
CA GLY A 202 -15.22 -13.92 2.64
C GLY A 202 -14.80 -15.38 2.87
N GLU A 203 -14.17 -15.99 1.87
CA GLU A 203 -13.78 -17.41 1.91
C GLU A 203 -12.65 -17.71 2.92
N PHE A 204 -11.82 -16.71 3.27
CA PHE A 204 -10.71 -16.88 4.22
C PHE A 204 -11.16 -16.82 5.69
N VAL A 205 -12.37 -16.31 5.96
CA VAL A 205 -12.89 -16.09 7.32
C VAL A 205 -13.95 -17.15 7.71
N GLU A 206 -14.50 -17.86 6.72
CA GLU A 206 -15.45 -18.97 6.93
C GLU A 206 -14.76 -20.34 7.13
N ARG A 207 -13.43 -20.39 7.17
CA ARG A 207 -12.62 -21.58 7.50
C ARG A 207 -11.85 -21.36 8.80
#